data_AF-A0A517Q3N4-F1
#
_entry.id   AF-A0A517Q3N4-F1
#
_cell.length_a   1.000
_cell.length_b   1.000
_cell.length_c   1.000
_cell.angle_alpha   90.00
_cell.angle_beta   90.00
_cell.angle_gamma   90.00
#
_symmetry.space_group_name_H-M   'P 1'
#
loop_
_entity.id
_entity.type
_entity.pdbx_description
1 polymer ?
#
loop_
_entity_poly.entity_id
_entity_poly.type
_entity_poly.pdbx_seq_one_letter_code
_entity_poly.pdbx_strand_id
1 'polypeptide(L)' 'MNESTTAETETTETPEPEMRPTYAPAALAMGIMFAFWGILTHWSMSLIGGLMMVGAIWSWMHEIRNTWSETP' A
#
# COMPACT_ATOMS: atom_id res chain seq x y z
N MET A 1 24.35 -39.32 28.03
CA MET A 1 23.49 -38.52 28.91
C MET A 1 24.01 -37.10 28.85
N ASN A 2 23.59 -36.34 27.82
CA ASN A 2 22.59 -35.26 27.85
C ASN A 2 23.16 -34.00 28.55
N GLU A 3 23.19 -32.81 27.94
CA GLU A 3 22.07 -32.12 27.28
C GLU A 3 22.54 -31.15 26.17
N SER A 4 21.68 -30.95 25.18
CA SER A 4 21.85 -30.09 24.00
C SER A 4 22.46 -28.72 24.31
N THR A 5 23.54 -28.38 23.61
CA THR A 5 23.78 -27.03 23.13
C THR A 5 22.62 -26.67 22.19
N THR A 6 21.52 -26.24 22.80
CA THR A 6 20.35 -25.71 22.13
C THR A 6 20.77 -24.40 21.50
N ALA A 7 20.66 -24.38 20.18
CA ALA A 7 20.70 -23.21 19.32
C ALA A 7 20.33 -21.93 20.05
N GLU A 8 21.34 -21.10 20.33
CA GLU A 8 21.17 -19.67 20.33
C GLU A 8 20.86 -19.32 18.87
N THR A 9 19.57 -19.48 18.50
CA THR A 9 19.00 -18.79 17.36
C THR A 9 19.14 -17.32 17.73
N GLU A 10 20.29 -16.75 17.35
CA GLU A 10 20.46 -15.34 17.09
C GLU A 10 19.27 -14.98 16.21
N THR A 11 18.22 -14.48 16.86
CA THR A 11 17.09 -13.89 16.17
C THR A 11 17.67 -12.60 15.67
N THR A 12 18.36 -12.69 14.52
CA THR A 12 18.66 -11.56 13.67
C THR A 12 17.29 -11.00 13.32
N GLU A 13 16.78 -10.10 14.16
CA GLU A 13 15.69 -9.21 13.82
C GLU A 13 16.21 -8.40 12.65
N THR A 14 16.02 -8.97 11.45
CA THR A 14 16.11 -8.24 10.21
C THR A 14 15.19 -7.05 10.43
N PRO A 15 15.70 -5.81 10.47
CA PRO A 15 14.84 -4.67 10.72
C PRO A 15 13.79 -4.71 9.63
N GLU A 16 12.56 -5.10 9.99
CA GLU A 16 11.44 -5.06 9.06
C GLU A 16 11.42 -3.63 8.54
N PRO A 17 11.47 -3.42 7.20
CA PRO A 17 11.50 -2.08 6.67
C PRO A 17 10.30 -1.37 7.28
N GLU A 18 10.58 -0.28 8.02
CA GLU A 18 9.55 0.57 8.61
C GLU A 18 8.51 0.80 7.50
N MET A 19 7.38 0.10 7.59
CA MET A 19 6.31 0.24 6.59
C MET A 19 5.79 1.64 6.78
N ARG A 20 6.39 2.59 6.04
CA ARG A 20 6.01 3.99 6.08
C ARG A 20 4.51 4.02 5.86
N PRO A 21 3.74 4.69 6.74
CA PRO A 21 2.29 4.68 6.66
C PRO A 21 1.87 5.13 5.25
N THR A 22 1.45 4.17 4.45
CA THR A 22 1.12 4.39 3.04
C THR A 22 -0.34 4.83 3.02
N TYR A 23 -0.56 6.12 2.76
CA TYR A 23 -1.91 6.70 2.68
C TYR A 23 -2.62 6.36 1.36
N ALA A 24 -1.88 5.81 0.40
CA ALA A 24 -2.38 5.51 -0.93
C ALA A 24 -3.58 4.55 -0.97
N PRO A 25 -3.62 3.37 -0.28
CA PRO A 25 -4.79 2.50 -0.28
C PRO A 25 -6.03 3.15 0.38
N ALA A 26 -5.85 4.01 1.39
CA ALA A 26 -6.96 4.73 2.00
C ALA A 26 -7.56 5.79 1.05
N ALA A 27 -6.71 6.54 0.34
CA ALA A 27 -7.13 7.48 -0.69
C ALA A 27 -7.84 6.76 -1.86
N LEU A 28 -7.34 5.58 -2.24
CA LEU A 28 -7.95 4.72 -3.26
C LEU A 28 -9.35 4.26 -2.85
N ALA A 29 -9.51 3.77 -1.62
CA ALA A 29 -10.80 3.33 -1.08
C ALA A 29 -11.83 4.47 -1.05
N MET A 30 -11.42 5.67 -0.61
CA MET A 30 -12.25 6.88 -0.68
C MET A 30 -12.63 7.22 -2.14
N GLY A 31 -11.69 7.17 -3.07
CA GLY A 31 -11.94 7.40 -4.50
C GLY A 31 -12.94 6.41 -5.09
N ILE A 32 -12.81 5.12 -4.78
CA ILE A 32 -13.75 4.06 -5.20
C ILE A 32 -15.15 4.34 -4.65
N MET A 33 -15.27 4.65 -3.35
CA MET A 33 -16.54 4.96 -2.71
C MET A 33 -17.25 6.13 -3.41
N PHE A 34 -16.52 7.22 -3.67
CA PHE A 34 -17.06 8.39 -4.37
C PHE A 34 -17.36 8.11 -5.85
N ALA A 35 -16.57 7.28 -6.53
CA ALA A 35 -16.80 6.92 -7.93
C ALA A 35 -18.08 6.08 -8.09
N PHE A 36 -18.28 5.08 -7.22
CA PHE A 36 -19.50 4.26 -7.18
C PHE A 36 -20.73 5.08 -6.80
N TRP A 37 -20.61 5.98 -5.82
CA TRP A 37 -21.69 6.90 -5.45
C TRP A 37 -22.03 7.89 -6.58
N GLY A 38 -21.01 8.37 -7.29
CA GLY A 38 -21.16 9.23 -8.46
C GLY A 38 -21.88 8.55 -9.61
N ILE A 39 -21.57 7.27 -9.88
CA ILE A 39 -22.25 6.47 -10.93
C ILE A 39 -23.76 6.43 -10.68
N LEU A 40 -24.18 6.32 -9.41
CA LEU A 40 -25.57 6.23 -9.00
C LEU A 40 -26.33 7.57 -9.08
N THR A 41 -25.64 8.70 -8.90
CA THR A 41 -26.27 10.01 -8.69
C THR A 41 -26.07 10.97 -9.86
N HIS A 42 -24.85 11.08 -10.40
CA HIS A 42 -24.51 11.95 -11.52
C HIS A 42 -23.24 11.46 -12.26
N TRP A 43 -23.40 11.15 -13.55
CA TRP A 43 -22.32 10.74 -14.46
C TRP A 43 -21.07 11.65 -14.43
N SER A 44 -21.23 12.97 -14.31
CA SER A 44 -20.10 13.92 -14.19
C SER A 44 -19.27 13.73 -12.92
N MET A 45 -19.93 13.42 -11.78
CA MET A 45 -19.25 13.17 -10.51
C MET A 45 -18.49 11.84 -10.54
N SER A 46 -19.04 10.85 -11.26
CA SER A 46 -18.36 9.56 -11.46
C SER A 46 -17.09 9.69 -12.31
N LEU A 47 -17.10 10.53 -13.35
CA LEU A 47 -15.95 10.76 -14.22
C LEU A 47 -14.76 11.36 -13.43
N ILE A 48 -15.05 12.28 -12.51
CA ILE A 48 -14.06 12.88 -11.61
C ILE A 48 -13.56 11.86 -10.58
N GLY A 49 -14.46 11.08 -9.97
CA GLY A 49 -14.10 9.99 -9.05
C GLY A 49 -13.22 8.92 -9.70
N GLY A 50 -13.52 8.57 -10.95
CA GLY A 50 -12.71 7.64 -11.76
C GLY A 50 -11.30 8.19 -12.04
N LEU A 51 -11.17 9.46 -12.40
CA LEU A 51 -9.87 10.12 -12.57
C LEU A 51 -9.06 10.13 -11.28
N MET A 52 -9.70 10.43 -10.14
CA MET A 52 -9.04 10.36 -8.83
C MET A 52 -8.59 8.94 -8.47
N MET A 53 -9.42 7.93 -8.77
CA MET A 53 -9.08 6.53 -8.52
C MET A 53 -7.85 6.10 -9.32
N VAL A 54 -7.80 6.45 -10.61
CA VAL A 54 -6.63 6.16 -11.48
C VAL A 54 -5.39 6.91 -11.00
N GLY A 55 -5.53 8.18 -10.60
CA GLY A 55 -4.43 8.97 -10.04
C GLY A 55 -3.89 8.40 -8.73
N ALA A 56 -4.77 7.92 -7.84
CA ALA A 56 -4.39 7.26 -6.59
C ALA A 56 -3.65 5.94 -6.85
N ILE A 57 -4.14 5.11 -7.79
CA ILE A 57 -3.46 3.88 -8.22
C ILE A 57 -2.08 4.23 -8.79
N TRP A 58 -1.98 5.25 -9.64
CA TRP A 58 -0.72 5.67 -10.25
C TRP A 58 0.28 6.14 -9.19
N SER A 59 -0.16 7.01 -8.27
CA SER A 59 0.67 7.51 -7.17
C SER A 59 1.15 6.36 -6.29
N TRP A 60 0.28 5.40 -5.99
CA TRP A 60 0.63 4.23 -5.19
C TRP A 60 1.63 3.33 -5.90
N MET A 61 1.40 3.03 -7.18
CA MET A 61 2.29 2.21 -8.00
C MET A 61 3.66 2.87 -8.16
N HIS A 62 3.70 4.20 -8.25
CA HIS A 62 4.93 4.99 -8.33
C HIS A 62 5.70 4.97 -7.02
N GLU A 63 5.01 5.16 -5.89
CA GLU A 63 5.58 5.05 -4.55
C GLU A 63 6.22 3.67 -4.37
N ILE A 64 5.47 2.59 -4.64
CA ILE A 64 5.97 1.22 -4.58
C ILE A 64 7.20 1.06 -5.50
N ARG A 65 7.13 1.48 -6.77
CA ARG A 65 8.27 1.38 -7.71
C ARG A 65 9.54 2.08 -7.21
N ASN A 66 9.40 3.27 -6.62
CA ASN A 66 10.55 3.99 -6.09
C ASN A 66 11.14 3.26 -4.87
N THR A 67 10.29 2.70 -4.00
CA THR A 67 10.74 1.89 -2.86
C THR A 67 11.54 0.66 -3.32
N TRP A 68 11.12 0.00 -4.41
CA TRP A 68 11.85 -1.14 -4.97
C TRP A 68 13.14 -0.75 -5.71
N SER A 69 13.26 0.49 -6.21
CA SER A 69 14.50 0.96 -6.83
C SER A 69 15.57 1.38 -5.83
N GLU A 70 15.20 1.53 -4.56
CA GLU A 70 16.12 1.88 -3.46
C GLU A 70 16.72 0.64 -2.76
N THR A 71 16.50 -0.55 -3.32
CA THR A 71 17.17 -1.80 -2.90
C THR A 71 17.84 -2.49 -4.10
N PRO A 72 19.11 -2.85 -3.98
CA PRO A 72 20.33 -2.04 -4.11
C PRO A 72 20.77 -1.74 -5.56
#